data_AF-A0A346N184-F1
#
_entry.id   AF-A0A346N184-F1
#
_cell.length_a   1.000
_cell.length_b   1.000
_cell.length_c   1.000
_cell.angle_alpha   90.00
_cell.angle_beta   90.00
_cell.angle_gamma   90.00
#
_symmetry.space_group_name_H-M   'P 1'
#
loop_
_entity.id
_entity.type
_entity.pdbx_description
1 polymer ?
#
loop_
_entity_poly.entity_id
_entity_poly.type
_entity_poly.pdbx_seq_one_letter_code
_entity_poly.pdbx_strand_id
1 'polypeptide(L)'
;MWWSAARYARAAASRNSPAAATWRGWVAKGLCMRERLIKRPGRFLAAHPLLNPVFAPLYHGLVAAQMRLVRATDVLRPAPCGDDALLDQLTLVVKTFERRPLLLRLLRSIRRHYPRIRIVVADDSRHSEPVESVEYLTLPFDSGVSAGRNAGLARVRTPYTMILDDDFVFYRGTDLLASLRRLVAEECIDILGGIVITLPMMEWNDSSRMSIYKPDAAPAAERIGGLERRRKVPNFFIARTARLAQVGWDARLKRLDHIDFFTRADGLLCSVLDPSLRCLHVKSLFDRHYMRYRQDYQADRELLQQLYPGVPIEK
;
A
#
# COMPACT_ATOMS: atom_id res chain seq x y z
N MET A 1 23.02 -16.83 15.93
CA MET A 1 22.65 -18.26 15.90
C MET A 1 21.22 -18.40 16.37
N TRP A 2 20.40 -19.02 15.52
CA TRP A 2 19.14 -19.71 15.79
C TRP A 2 18.01 -18.95 16.48
N TRP A 3 17.23 -18.20 15.71
CA TRP A 3 15.74 -18.27 15.67
C TRP A 3 15.26 -17.66 14.34
N SER A 4 15.60 -18.28 13.19
CA SER A 4 15.14 -17.80 11.87
C SER A 4 14.85 -18.88 10.80
N ALA A 5 14.65 -20.16 11.15
CA ALA A 5 14.53 -21.21 10.13
C ALA A 5 13.33 -22.18 10.26
N ALA A 6 12.25 -21.81 10.98
CA ALA A 6 11.13 -22.72 11.21
C ALA A 6 9.75 -22.18 10.77
N ARG A 7 9.66 -21.51 9.61
CA ARG A 7 8.36 -21.18 9.00
C ARG A 7 8.22 -21.48 7.51
N TYR A 8 9.19 -22.17 6.89
CA TYR A 8 9.09 -22.62 5.49
C TYR A 8 9.25 -24.13 5.27
N ALA A 9 9.38 -24.93 6.32
CA ALA A 9 9.38 -26.40 6.19
C ALA A 9 8.37 -27.00 7.17
N ARG A 10 7.18 -27.31 6.65
CA ARG A 10 6.32 -28.47 7.03
C ARG A 10 5.03 -28.42 6.20
N ALA A 11 5.19 -28.58 4.89
CA ALA A 11 4.35 -29.55 4.19
C ALA A 11 4.93 -30.94 4.51
N ALA A 12 4.05 -31.91 4.79
CA ALA A 12 4.34 -33.28 5.23
C ALA A 12 4.73 -33.46 6.72
N ALA A 13 3.72 -33.50 7.59
CA ALA A 13 3.64 -34.50 8.67
C ALA A 13 2.22 -34.48 9.26
N SER A 14 1.43 -35.48 8.89
CA SER A 14 0.17 -35.85 9.54
C SER A 14 0.37 -36.08 11.05
N ARG A 15 -0.46 -35.48 11.89
CA ARG A 15 -1.05 -36.08 13.11
C ARG A 15 -1.91 -35.05 13.86
N ASN A 16 -3.21 -35.34 13.92
CA ASN A 16 -4.17 -34.67 14.79
C ASN A 16 -3.78 -34.91 16.26
N SER A 17 -3.61 -33.84 17.03
CA SER A 17 -3.63 -33.91 18.51
C SER A 17 -4.52 -32.78 19.07
N PRO A 18 -5.47 -33.11 19.97
CA PRO A 18 -6.44 -32.15 20.51
C PRO A 18 -5.83 -31.01 21.35
N ALA A 19 -4.60 -31.18 21.86
CA ALA A 19 -3.88 -30.12 22.58
C ALA A 19 -3.43 -28.95 21.68
N ALA A 20 -3.28 -29.18 20.36
CA ALA A 20 -2.93 -28.13 19.40
C ALA A 20 -4.14 -27.28 18.99
N ALA A 21 -5.37 -27.78 19.19
CA ALA A 21 -6.60 -27.07 18.86
C ALA A 21 -6.96 -26.02 19.94
N THR A 22 -6.71 -26.33 21.21
CA THR A 22 -6.98 -25.42 22.33
C THR A 22 -5.99 -24.24 22.34
N TRP A 23 -4.70 -24.48 22.10
CA TRP A 23 -3.69 -23.41 22.01
C TRP A 23 -3.96 -22.43 20.84
N ARG A 24 -4.40 -22.94 19.68
CA ARG A 24 -4.81 -22.10 18.53
C ARG A 24 -6.03 -21.24 18.87
N GLY A 25 -6.99 -21.78 19.63
CA GLY A 25 -8.18 -21.05 20.06
C GLY A 25 -7.89 -19.90 21.03
N TRP A 26 -6.96 -20.08 21.97
CA TRP A 26 -6.57 -19.04 22.92
C TRP A 26 -5.70 -17.95 22.30
N VAL A 27 -4.78 -18.31 21.39
CA VAL A 27 -3.98 -17.31 20.62
C VAL A 27 -4.87 -16.55 19.64
N ALA A 28 -5.84 -17.20 18.98
CA ALA A 28 -6.80 -16.54 18.10
C ALA A 28 -7.77 -15.63 18.87
N LYS A 29 -8.27 -16.05 20.05
CA LYS A 29 -9.09 -15.20 20.92
C LYS A 29 -8.29 -14.03 21.50
N GLY A 30 -7.03 -14.24 21.89
CA GLY A 30 -6.11 -13.19 22.35
C GLY A 30 -5.76 -12.17 21.28
N LEU A 31 -5.52 -12.60 20.02
CA LEU A 31 -5.36 -11.71 18.87
C LEU A 31 -6.66 -10.96 18.54
N CYS A 32 -7.82 -11.63 18.59
CA CYS A 32 -9.12 -11.03 18.31
C CYS A 32 -9.53 -9.97 19.35
N MET A 33 -9.16 -10.17 20.62
CA MET A 33 -9.42 -9.21 21.70
C MET A 33 -8.48 -8.00 21.62
N ARG A 34 -7.20 -8.20 21.28
CA ARG A 34 -6.26 -7.12 20.95
C ARG A 34 -6.69 -6.34 19.69
N GLU A 35 -7.18 -7.00 18.65
CA GLU A 35 -7.71 -6.34 17.43
C GLU A 35 -8.90 -5.42 17.73
N ARG A 36 -9.81 -5.82 18.64
CA ARG A 36 -10.97 -4.99 19.04
C ARG A 36 -10.59 -3.80 19.92
N LEU A 37 -9.57 -3.96 20.76
CA LEU A 37 -9.07 -2.90 21.64
C LEU A 37 -8.18 -1.87 20.91
N ILE A 38 -7.55 -2.24 19.78
CA ILE A 38 -6.49 -1.43 19.13
C ILE A 38 -6.92 -0.78 17.80
N LYS A 39 -7.90 -1.34 17.06
CA LYS A 39 -8.46 -0.64 15.87
C LYS A 39 -9.28 0.62 16.23
N ARG A 40 -9.72 0.73 17.48
CA ARG A 40 -10.49 1.88 18.01
C ARG A 40 -9.63 3.09 18.41
N PRO A 41 -8.51 2.98 19.16
CA PRO A 41 -7.77 4.15 19.66
C PRO A 41 -7.22 5.09 18.59
N GLY A 42 -6.67 4.60 17.47
CA GLY A 42 -6.12 5.52 16.44
C GLY A 42 -7.16 6.43 15.79
N ARG A 43 -8.35 5.89 15.49
CA ARG A 43 -9.51 6.65 14.98
C ARG A 43 -10.18 7.47 16.10
N PHE A 44 -10.20 6.96 17.34
CA PHE A 44 -10.78 7.62 18.51
C PHE A 44 -9.94 8.83 18.96
N LEU A 45 -8.61 8.71 19.01
CA LEU A 45 -7.69 9.76 19.46
C LEU A 45 -7.57 10.92 18.45
N ALA A 46 -7.61 10.63 17.15
CA ALA A 46 -7.66 11.67 16.11
C ALA A 46 -9.01 12.43 16.10
N ALA A 47 -10.09 11.81 16.61
CA ALA A 47 -11.42 12.40 16.68
C ALA A 47 -11.66 13.27 17.93
N HIS A 48 -10.70 13.36 18.86
CA HIS A 48 -10.82 14.16 20.08
C HIS A 48 -9.75 15.28 20.10
N PRO A 49 -10.06 16.49 19.59
CA PRO A 49 -9.10 17.58 19.43
C PRO A 49 -8.36 17.96 20.72
N LEU A 50 -9.00 17.77 21.87
CA LEU A 50 -8.47 18.09 23.20
C LEU A 50 -7.33 17.16 23.64
N LEU A 51 -7.27 15.94 23.10
CA LEU A 51 -6.23 14.96 23.44
C LEU A 51 -4.99 15.08 22.53
N ASN A 52 -5.11 15.78 21.39
CA ASN A 52 -4.05 15.93 20.39
C ASN A 52 -2.68 16.40 20.95
N PRO A 53 -2.60 17.39 21.87
CA PRO A 53 -1.32 17.90 22.37
C PRO A 53 -0.46 16.85 23.09
N VAL A 54 -1.08 15.81 23.64
CA VAL A 54 -0.37 14.72 24.35
C VAL A 54 -0.08 13.55 23.42
N PHE A 55 -1.06 13.13 22.62
CA PHE A 55 -0.92 11.92 21.80
C PHE A 55 -0.10 12.12 20.52
N ALA A 56 -0.13 13.31 19.90
CA ALA A 56 0.68 13.59 18.71
C ALA A 56 2.19 13.45 18.97
N PRO A 57 2.80 14.10 19.98
CA PRO A 57 4.23 13.96 20.22
C PRO A 57 4.60 12.52 20.62
N LEU A 58 3.76 11.81 21.38
CA LEU A 58 3.97 10.40 21.70
C LEU A 58 3.96 9.53 20.43
N TYR A 59 2.97 9.71 19.56
CA TYR A 59 2.87 8.99 18.28
C TYR A 59 4.11 9.24 17.41
N HIS A 60 4.48 10.50 17.22
CA HIS A 60 5.66 10.85 16.43
C HIS A 60 6.95 10.33 17.05
N GLY A 61 7.07 10.34 18.38
CA GLY A 61 8.19 9.76 19.12
C GLY A 61 8.30 8.24 18.89
N LEU A 62 7.19 7.50 19.00
CA LEU A 62 7.15 6.07 18.75
C LEU A 62 7.48 5.72 17.28
N VAL A 63 6.91 6.45 16.32
CA VAL A 63 7.25 6.30 14.90
C VAL A 63 8.73 6.57 14.66
N ALA A 64 9.28 7.64 15.23
CA ALA A 64 10.69 7.98 15.06
C ALA A 64 11.61 6.92 15.68
N ALA A 65 11.31 6.46 16.89
CA ALA A 65 12.06 5.39 17.57
C ALA A 65 12.05 4.09 16.74
N GLN A 66 10.88 3.68 16.26
CA GLN A 66 10.77 2.47 15.44
C GLN A 66 11.41 2.63 14.07
N MET A 67 11.32 3.79 13.43
CA MET A 67 12.05 4.08 12.19
C MET A 67 13.57 4.01 12.39
N ARG A 68 14.09 4.48 13.53
CA ARG A 68 15.51 4.30 13.88
C ARG A 68 15.87 2.84 14.07
N LEU A 69 15.03 2.07 14.78
CA LEU A 69 15.23 0.64 14.96
C LEU A 69 15.23 -0.12 13.63
N VAL A 70 14.26 0.17 12.75
CA VAL A 70 14.21 -0.42 11.41
C VAL A 70 15.47 -0.06 10.66
N ARG A 71 15.89 1.21 10.61
CA ARG A 71 17.14 1.60 9.93
C ARG A 71 18.39 0.92 10.49
N ALA A 72 18.48 0.79 11.82
CA ALA A 72 19.61 0.15 12.50
C ALA A 72 19.66 -1.36 12.23
N THR A 73 18.50 -2.01 12.06
CA THR A 73 18.41 -3.45 11.76
C THR A 73 18.35 -3.74 10.27
N ASP A 74 18.05 -2.74 9.43
CA ASP A 74 17.91 -2.89 7.97
C ASP A 74 19.21 -3.41 7.36
N VAL A 75 20.36 -2.96 7.87
CA VAL A 75 21.69 -3.38 7.40
C VAL A 75 21.96 -4.88 7.55
N LEU A 76 21.20 -5.58 8.40
CA LEU A 76 21.30 -7.03 8.58
C LEU A 76 20.66 -7.81 7.42
N ARG A 77 19.86 -7.14 6.59
CA ARG A 77 19.27 -7.74 5.38
C ARG A 77 20.19 -7.50 4.19
N PRO A 78 20.27 -8.42 3.22
CA PRO A 78 20.91 -8.15 1.95
C PRO A 78 20.34 -6.87 1.33
N ALA A 79 21.20 -6.04 0.75
CA ALA A 79 20.71 -4.89 -0.02
C ALA A 79 19.98 -5.41 -1.27
N PRO A 80 18.83 -4.82 -1.65
CA PRO A 80 18.22 -5.15 -2.92
C PRO A 80 19.19 -4.80 -4.06
N CYS A 81 19.17 -5.61 -5.12
CA CYS A 81 19.93 -5.28 -6.32
C CYS A 81 19.23 -4.10 -7.01
N GLY A 82 19.87 -2.93 -6.97
CA GLY A 82 19.37 -1.69 -7.56
C GLY A 82 19.92 -1.39 -8.95
N ASP A 83 20.76 -2.28 -9.49
CA ASP A 83 21.48 -2.10 -10.77
C ASP A 83 21.23 -3.33 -11.66
N ASP A 84 20.08 -3.33 -12.33
CA ASP A 84 19.65 -4.37 -13.27
C ASP A 84 18.82 -3.70 -14.38
N ALA A 85 19.04 -4.07 -15.63
CA ALA A 85 18.36 -3.49 -16.80
C ALA A 85 16.83 -3.65 -16.76
N LEU A 86 16.31 -4.63 -16.02
CA LEU A 86 14.87 -4.80 -15.83
C LEU A 86 14.27 -3.63 -15.01
N LEU A 87 15.02 -3.03 -14.09
CA LEU A 87 14.57 -1.85 -13.34
C LEU A 87 14.43 -0.62 -14.23
N ASP A 88 15.18 -0.56 -15.34
CA ASP A 88 15.00 0.48 -16.37
C ASP A 88 13.70 0.30 -17.16
N GLN A 89 12.94 -0.76 -16.92
CA GLN A 89 11.60 -0.98 -17.47
C GLN A 89 10.48 -0.67 -16.47
N LEU A 90 10.84 -0.12 -15.30
CA LEU A 90 9.90 0.25 -14.24
C LEU A 90 9.90 1.76 -14.00
N THR A 91 8.70 2.35 -13.93
CA THR A 91 8.48 3.73 -13.48
C THR A 91 7.59 3.76 -12.25
N LEU A 92 7.99 4.52 -11.24
CA LEU A 92 7.21 4.70 -10.01
C LEU A 92 6.32 5.92 -10.19
N VAL A 93 5.02 5.78 -9.96
CA VAL A 93 4.06 6.89 -9.91
C VAL A 93 3.69 7.14 -8.46
N VAL A 94 4.04 8.33 -7.97
CA VAL A 94 3.79 8.77 -6.59
C VAL A 94 2.70 9.83 -6.58
N LYS A 95 1.61 9.57 -5.88
CA LYS A 95 0.60 10.61 -5.58
C LYS A 95 0.92 11.27 -4.24
N THR A 96 0.89 12.61 -4.20
CA THR A 96 1.08 13.38 -2.96
C THR A 96 0.15 14.58 -2.84
N PHE A 97 -0.24 14.94 -1.63
CA PHE A 97 -1.12 16.09 -1.33
C PHE A 97 -0.81 16.61 0.07
N GLU A 98 -0.47 17.90 0.20
CA GLU A 98 -0.23 18.63 1.45
C GLU A 98 0.75 17.93 2.42
N ARG A 99 1.66 17.09 1.90
CA ARG A 99 2.51 16.20 2.70
C ARG A 99 3.96 16.15 2.19
N ARG A 100 4.50 17.30 1.77
CA ARG A 100 5.89 17.42 1.26
C ARG A 100 6.96 16.70 2.11
N PRO A 101 6.97 16.78 3.46
CA PRO A 101 7.96 16.05 4.25
C PRO A 101 7.90 14.53 4.10
N LEU A 102 6.71 13.96 3.87
CA LEU A 102 6.50 12.54 3.62
C LEU A 102 6.99 12.16 2.22
N LEU A 103 6.62 12.94 1.20
CA LEU A 103 7.15 12.79 -0.16
C LEU A 103 8.68 12.76 -0.17
N LEU A 104 9.33 13.76 0.44
CA LEU A 104 10.79 13.84 0.51
C LEU A 104 11.40 12.66 1.28
N ARG A 105 10.69 12.09 2.26
CA ARG A 105 11.12 10.88 2.96
C ARG A 105 11.02 9.64 2.06
N LEU A 106 9.91 9.48 1.33
CA LEU A 106 9.73 8.41 0.36
C LEU A 106 10.82 8.47 -0.72
N LEU A 107 10.99 9.62 -1.38
CA LEU A 107 11.99 9.81 -2.44
C LEU A 107 13.41 9.49 -1.96
N ARG A 108 13.81 9.98 -0.77
CA ARG A 108 15.12 9.64 -0.18
C ARG A 108 15.27 8.15 0.08
N SER A 109 14.22 7.48 0.55
CA SER A 109 14.26 6.03 0.78
C SER A 109 14.35 5.23 -0.51
N ILE A 110 13.64 5.65 -1.57
CA ILE A 110 13.75 5.04 -2.90
C ILE A 110 15.17 5.21 -3.43
N ARG A 111 15.69 6.45 -3.48
CA ARG A 111 17.02 6.76 -4.03
C ARG A 111 18.16 6.05 -3.32
N ARG A 112 17.98 5.70 -2.03
CA ARG A 112 18.96 4.89 -1.28
C ARG A 112 19.13 3.47 -1.83
N HIS A 113 18.07 2.89 -2.39
CA HIS A 113 18.05 1.50 -2.86
C HIS A 113 18.03 1.39 -4.38
N TYR A 114 17.48 2.40 -5.07
CA TYR A 114 17.27 2.44 -6.51
C TYR A 114 17.68 3.81 -7.07
N PRO A 115 18.99 4.11 -7.16
CA PRO A 115 19.48 5.46 -7.46
C PRO A 115 18.98 6.00 -8.81
N ARG A 116 18.85 5.15 -9.84
CA ARG A 116 18.50 5.55 -11.21
C ARG A 116 17.04 5.33 -11.60
N ILE A 117 16.21 4.77 -10.72
CA ILE A 117 14.84 4.40 -11.09
C ILE A 117 14.01 5.62 -11.46
N ARG A 118 13.14 5.49 -12.47
CA ARG A 118 12.28 6.58 -12.94
C ARG A 118 11.15 6.80 -11.94
N ILE A 119 10.88 8.05 -11.63
CA ILE A 119 9.83 8.45 -10.68
C ILE A 119 9.07 9.61 -11.31
N VAL A 120 7.76 9.48 -11.35
CA VAL A 120 6.79 10.54 -11.69
C VAL A 120 6.03 10.88 -10.42
N VAL A 121 6.09 12.14 -9.99
CA VAL A 121 5.33 12.66 -8.86
C VAL A 121 4.14 13.46 -9.38
N ALA A 122 2.95 13.11 -8.93
CA ALA A 122 1.71 13.85 -9.17
C ALA A 122 1.28 14.57 -7.89
N ASP A 123 1.50 15.88 -7.85
CA ASP A 123 1.25 16.73 -6.68
C ASP A 123 0.12 17.72 -6.96
N ASP A 124 -0.92 17.67 -6.15
CA ASP A 124 -2.07 18.59 -6.19
C ASP A 124 -2.18 19.41 -4.89
N SER A 125 -1.06 19.61 -4.20
CA SER A 125 -0.94 20.53 -3.07
C SER A 125 -1.12 21.99 -3.51
N ARG A 126 -1.48 22.85 -2.57
CA ARG A 126 -1.68 24.29 -2.82
C ARG A 126 -0.36 24.96 -3.21
N HIS A 127 0.71 24.55 -2.55
CA HIS A 127 2.05 25.04 -2.76
C HIS A 127 2.95 23.83 -3.10
N SER A 128 2.96 23.49 -4.38
CA SER A 128 3.87 22.48 -4.92
C SER A 128 5.26 23.07 -5.12
N GLU A 129 6.26 22.39 -4.57
CA GLU A 129 7.66 22.70 -4.80
C GLU A 129 8.30 21.53 -5.56
N PRO A 130 8.57 21.68 -6.88
CA PRO A 130 9.16 20.63 -7.69
C PRO A 130 10.46 20.09 -7.09
N VAL A 131 10.70 18.80 -7.31
CA VAL A 131 11.93 18.11 -6.92
C VAL A 131 12.68 17.75 -8.19
N GLU A 132 13.84 18.37 -8.44
CA GLU A 132 14.57 18.27 -9.71
C GLU A 132 14.97 16.84 -10.11
N SER A 133 15.17 15.96 -9.11
CA SER A 133 15.59 14.57 -9.34
C SER A 133 14.49 13.63 -9.84
N VAL A 134 13.27 14.12 -10.06
CA VAL A 134 12.11 13.33 -10.51
C VAL A 134 11.30 14.10 -11.55
N GLU A 135 10.51 13.39 -12.35
CA GLU A 135 9.51 14.05 -13.17
C GLU A 135 8.37 14.54 -12.26
N TYR A 136 8.13 15.84 -12.23
CA TYR A 136 7.19 16.45 -11.29
C TYR A 136 6.00 17.07 -12.04
N LEU A 137 4.80 16.63 -11.69
CA LEU A 137 3.55 17.14 -12.23
C LEU A 137 2.84 17.95 -11.16
N THR A 138 2.76 19.26 -11.37
CA THR A 138 1.90 20.15 -10.59
C THR A 138 0.50 20.09 -11.18
N LEU A 139 -0.47 19.70 -10.35
CA LEU A 139 -1.87 19.56 -10.71
C LEU A 139 -2.70 20.66 -10.04
N PRO A 140 -3.92 20.93 -10.54
CA PRO A 140 -4.85 21.84 -9.87
C PRO A 140 -5.07 21.40 -8.41
N PHE A 141 -5.10 22.37 -7.51
CA PHE A 141 -5.25 22.12 -6.08
C PHE A 141 -6.42 21.19 -5.78
N ASP A 142 -6.14 20.14 -5.00
CA ASP A 142 -7.14 19.15 -4.59
C ASP A 142 -7.91 18.51 -5.76
N SER A 143 -7.21 18.24 -6.87
CA SER A 143 -7.73 17.50 -8.01
C SER A 143 -8.16 16.07 -7.65
N GLY A 144 -7.56 15.48 -6.62
CA GLY A 144 -7.91 14.15 -6.11
C GLY A 144 -6.93 13.05 -6.46
N VAL A 145 -7.03 11.94 -5.74
CA VAL A 145 -6.16 10.78 -5.87
C VAL A 145 -6.27 10.15 -7.26
N SER A 146 -7.49 9.93 -7.77
CA SER A 146 -7.71 9.36 -9.11
C SER A 146 -7.12 10.22 -10.21
N ALA A 147 -7.40 11.53 -10.19
CA ALA A 147 -6.91 12.47 -11.17
C ALA A 147 -5.37 12.48 -11.21
N GLY A 148 -4.73 12.51 -10.05
CA GLY A 148 -3.27 12.47 -9.98
C GLY A 148 -2.66 11.12 -10.40
N ARG A 149 -3.31 9.99 -10.08
CA ARG A 149 -2.85 8.66 -10.57
C ARG A 149 -2.95 8.55 -12.08
N ASN A 150 -4.05 9.02 -12.68
CA ASN A 150 -4.21 9.08 -14.13
C ASN A 150 -3.16 10.00 -14.78
N ALA A 151 -2.94 11.20 -14.23
CA ALA A 151 -1.95 12.13 -14.75
C ALA A 151 -0.52 11.56 -14.69
N GLY A 152 -0.17 10.91 -13.58
CA GLY A 152 1.11 10.22 -13.43
C GLY A 152 1.26 9.04 -14.39
N LEU A 153 0.23 8.19 -14.51
CA LEU A 153 0.24 7.05 -15.44
C LEU A 153 0.37 7.49 -16.90
N ALA A 154 -0.26 8.60 -17.29
CA ALA A 154 -0.18 9.15 -18.65
C ALA A 154 1.25 9.57 -19.06
N ARG A 155 2.13 9.84 -18.08
CA ARG A 155 3.55 10.11 -18.31
C ARG A 155 4.40 8.86 -18.44
N VAL A 156 3.93 7.71 -17.96
CA VAL A 156 4.73 6.49 -18.01
C VAL A 156 4.90 6.01 -19.45
N ARG A 157 6.14 5.67 -19.80
CA ARG A 157 6.52 5.08 -21.10
C ARG A 157 7.12 3.68 -20.96
N THR A 158 7.37 3.23 -19.73
CA THR A 158 7.94 1.91 -19.46
C THR A 158 6.84 0.83 -19.41
N PRO A 159 7.15 -0.43 -19.73
CA PRO A 159 6.15 -1.51 -19.76
C PRO A 159 5.61 -1.86 -18.37
N TYR A 160 6.33 -1.52 -17.30
CA TYR A 160 5.89 -1.70 -15.92
C TYR A 160 5.79 -0.39 -15.17
N THR A 161 4.79 -0.30 -14.29
CA THR A 161 4.52 0.84 -13.42
C THR A 161 4.35 0.37 -11.99
N MET A 162 4.84 1.12 -11.01
CA MET A 162 4.49 0.92 -9.60
C MET A 162 3.66 2.10 -9.08
N ILE A 163 2.54 1.81 -8.41
CA ILE A 163 1.69 2.85 -7.79
C ILE A 163 2.07 2.99 -6.31
N LEU A 164 2.29 4.24 -5.90
CA LEU A 164 2.72 4.60 -4.54
C LEU A 164 1.95 5.81 -4.00
N ASP A 165 1.69 5.78 -2.70
CA ASP A 165 1.32 6.95 -1.91
C ASP A 165 2.58 7.51 -1.21
N ASP A 166 2.61 8.82 -0.96
CA ASP A 166 3.77 9.54 -0.40
C ASP A 166 4.21 9.14 1.03
N ASP A 167 3.38 8.38 1.75
CA ASP A 167 3.56 8.04 3.15
C ASP A 167 4.22 6.68 3.36
N PHE A 168 4.67 6.04 2.29
CA PHE A 168 5.50 4.86 2.34
C PHE A 168 6.98 5.17 2.61
N VAL A 169 7.69 4.18 3.13
CA VAL A 169 9.14 4.22 3.28
C VAL A 169 9.74 2.90 2.82
N PHE A 170 10.69 3.01 1.90
CA PHE A 170 11.46 1.87 1.40
C PHE A 170 12.58 1.53 2.37
N TYR A 171 12.91 0.26 2.40
CA TYR A 171 13.97 -0.33 3.22
C TYR A 171 14.54 -1.53 2.47
N ARG A 172 15.56 -2.23 2.99
CA ARG A 172 16.14 -3.39 2.30
C ARG A 172 15.16 -4.55 2.09
N GLY A 173 13.99 -4.55 2.75
CA GLY A 173 12.90 -5.48 2.46
C GLY A 173 11.99 -5.09 1.28
N THR A 174 12.19 -3.92 0.67
CA THR A 174 11.44 -3.47 -0.51
C THR A 174 12.19 -3.90 -1.77
N ASP A 175 12.15 -5.18 -2.11
CA ASP A 175 12.84 -5.74 -3.27
C ASP A 175 11.97 -5.65 -4.54
N LEU A 176 12.18 -4.58 -5.32
CA LEU A 176 11.46 -4.35 -6.57
C LEU A 176 11.90 -5.31 -7.66
N LEU A 177 13.18 -5.67 -7.72
CA LEU A 177 13.72 -6.50 -8.79
C LEU A 177 13.17 -7.93 -8.69
N ALA A 178 13.17 -8.51 -7.49
CA ALA A 178 12.62 -9.84 -7.28
C ALA A 178 11.13 -9.90 -7.67
N SER A 179 10.32 -8.95 -7.21
CA SER A 179 8.89 -8.92 -7.54
C SER A 179 8.63 -8.60 -9.01
N LEU A 180 9.44 -7.74 -9.64
CA LEU A 180 9.32 -7.44 -11.06
C LEU A 180 9.66 -8.67 -11.92
N ARG A 181 10.70 -9.45 -11.57
CA ARG A 181 11.00 -10.73 -12.24
C ARG A 181 9.85 -11.71 -12.16
N ARG A 182 9.14 -11.77 -11.02
CA ARG A 182 7.96 -12.64 -10.87
C ARG A 182 6.79 -12.18 -11.73
N LEU A 183 6.54 -10.87 -11.79
CA LEU A 183 5.52 -10.31 -12.69
C LEU A 183 5.84 -10.59 -14.16
N VAL A 184 7.12 -10.51 -14.56
CA VAL A 184 7.57 -10.77 -15.93
C VAL A 184 7.45 -12.25 -16.29
N ALA A 185 7.82 -13.15 -15.38
CA ALA A 185 7.79 -14.59 -15.60
C ALA A 185 6.38 -15.16 -15.76
N GLU A 186 5.37 -14.51 -15.19
CA GLU A 186 3.98 -14.95 -15.20
C GLU A 186 3.13 -13.98 -16.05
N GLU A 187 2.95 -14.29 -17.33
CA GLU A 187 2.25 -13.40 -18.27
C GLU A 187 0.80 -13.12 -17.88
N CYS A 188 0.14 -14.07 -17.23
CA CYS A 188 -1.24 -13.94 -16.78
C CYS A 188 -1.40 -13.00 -15.58
N ILE A 189 -0.32 -12.56 -14.93
CA ILE A 189 -0.38 -11.57 -13.84
C ILE A 189 -0.29 -10.16 -14.44
N ASP A 190 -1.32 -9.35 -14.18
CA ASP A 190 -1.37 -7.94 -14.57
C ASP A 190 -0.92 -7.01 -13.43
N ILE A 191 -1.23 -7.36 -12.18
CA ILE A 191 -0.93 -6.58 -10.97
C ILE A 191 -0.33 -7.50 -9.89
N LEU A 192 0.82 -7.12 -9.36
CA LEU A 192 1.47 -7.76 -8.22
C LEU A 192 1.53 -6.77 -7.05
N GLY A 193 0.68 -6.99 -6.05
CA GLY A 193 0.61 -6.19 -4.83
C GLY A 193 1.56 -6.67 -3.75
N GLY A 194 2.03 -5.74 -2.90
CA GLY A 194 2.85 -6.05 -1.75
C GLY A 194 2.14 -5.87 -0.41
N ILE A 195 2.89 -6.08 0.66
CA ILE A 195 2.47 -5.86 2.05
C ILE A 195 2.89 -4.47 2.50
N VAL A 196 1.93 -3.74 3.07
CA VAL A 196 2.18 -2.45 3.71
C VAL A 196 2.19 -2.65 5.22
N ILE A 197 3.25 -2.23 5.89
CA ILE A 197 3.46 -2.38 7.33
C ILE A 197 3.29 -1.01 8.01
N THR A 198 2.16 -0.79 8.69
CA THR A 198 1.84 0.46 9.37
C THR A 198 2.63 0.62 10.67
N LEU A 199 3.31 1.75 10.81
CA LEU A 199 3.97 2.17 12.04
C LEU A 199 3.06 3.07 12.90
N PRO A 200 3.19 3.04 14.25
CA PRO A 200 4.18 2.28 15.01
C PRO A 200 3.80 0.82 15.38
N MET A 201 2.58 0.39 15.02
CA MET A 201 2.01 -0.88 15.51
C MET A 201 2.53 -2.13 14.77
N MET A 202 3.30 -1.97 13.69
CA MET A 202 3.74 -3.06 12.79
C MET A 202 2.57 -3.89 12.24
N GLU A 203 1.42 -3.24 12.08
CA GLU A 203 0.22 -3.86 11.52
C GLU A 203 0.39 -3.97 10.00
N TRP A 204 0.24 -5.17 9.48
CA TRP A 204 0.12 -5.39 8.05
C TRP A 204 -1.33 -5.29 7.58
N ASN A 205 -1.53 -4.93 6.31
CA ASN A 205 -2.85 -5.01 5.69
C ASN A 205 -3.30 -6.48 5.65
N ASP A 206 -4.41 -6.80 6.34
CA ASP A 206 -5.07 -8.09 6.21
C ASP A 206 -5.76 -8.16 4.84
N SER A 207 -5.04 -8.74 3.87
CA SER A 207 -5.53 -8.89 2.49
C SER A 207 -6.77 -9.77 2.39
N SER A 208 -7.05 -10.62 3.39
CA SER A 208 -8.22 -11.51 3.39
C SER A 208 -9.54 -10.76 3.57
N ARG A 209 -9.49 -9.51 4.05
CA ARG A 209 -10.65 -8.64 4.26
C ARG A 209 -10.82 -7.56 3.19
N MET A 210 -10.02 -7.61 2.11
CA MET A 210 -10.10 -6.61 1.05
C MET A 210 -11.25 -6.95 0.10
N SER A 211 -12.38 -6.30 0.30
CA SER A 211 -13.58 -6.39 -0.54
C SER A 211 -13.49 -5.46 -1.76
N ILE A 212 -14.30 -5.81 -2.77
CA ILE A 212 -14.70 -4.94 -3.89
C ILE A 212 -16.22 -4.71 -3.80
N TYR A 213 -16.78 -3.76 -4.55
CA TYR A 213 -18.23 -3.50 -4.57
C TYR A 213 -18.99 -4.55 -5.40
N LYS A 214 -18.64 -5.84 -5.24
CA LYS A 214 -19.33 -7.02 -5.79
C LYS A 214 -19.45 -8.06 -4.67
N PRO A 215 -20.59 -8.15 -3.98
CA PRO A 215 -20.76 -9.03 -2.82
C PRO A 215 -20.79 -10.53 -3.17
N ASP A 216 -21.29 -10.91 -4.34
CA ASP A 216 -21.45 -12.33 -4.76
C ASP A 216 -20.18 -12.95 -5.36
N ALA A 217 -19.07 -12.23 -5.28
CA ALA A 217 -17.83 -12.64 -5.89
C ALA A 217 -17.17 -13.76 -5.06
N ALA A 218 -17.19 -15.00 -5.57
CA ALA A 218 -16.51 -16.12 -4.93
C ALA A 218 -15.05 -15.77 -4.58
N PRO A 219 -14.54 -16.22 -3.41
CA PRO A 219 -13.17 -15.91 -2.98
C PRO A 219 -12.16 -16.45 -3.99
N ALA A 220 -11.20 -15.61 -4.36
CA ALA A 220 -10.09 -15.98 -5.23
C ALA A 220 -9.12 -16.90 -4.45
N ALA A 221 -9.48 -18.16 -4.26
CA ALA A 221 -8.61 -19.19 -3.66
C ALA A 221 -7.58 -19.75 -4.67
N GLU A 222 -7.59 -19.24 -5.89
CA GLU A 222 -6.67 -19.60 -6.96
C GLU A 222 -5.26 -19.06 -6.68
N ARG A 223 -4.24 -19.84 -7.05
CA ARG A 223 -2.84 -19.41 -7.01
C ARG A 223 -2.24 -19.40 -8.41
N ILE A 224 -1.46 -18.37 -8.70
CA ILE A 224 -0.80 -18.15 -10.00
C ILE A 224 0.68 -17.89 -9.72
N GLY A 225 1.59 -18.65 -10.32
CA GLY A 225 3.03 -18.56 -10.01
C GLY A 225 3.35 -18.77 -8.52
N GLY A 226 2.55 -19.58 -7.83
CA GLY A 226 2.61 -19.77 -6.38
C GLY A 226 2.17 -18.56 -5.55
N LEU A 227 1.70 -17.47 -6.16
CA LEU A 227 1.14 -16.30 -5.49
C LEU A 227 -0.38 -16.42 -5.38
N GLU A 228 -0.94 -15.84 -4.32
CA GLU A 228 -2.38 -15.90 -4.09
C GLU A 228 -3.09 -14.83 -4.93
N ARG A 229 -4.07 -15.26 -5.73
CA ARG A 229 -4.92 -14.34 -6.49
C ARG A 229 -5.75 -13.49 -5.54
N ARG A 230 -5.86 -12.21 -5.84
CA ARG A 230 -6.65 -11.24 -5.08
C ARG A 230 -7.50 -10.42 -6.03
N ARG A 231 -8.71 -10.07 -5.59
CA ARG A 231 -9.54 -9.09 -6.32
C ARG A 231 -9.07 -7.67 -6.07
N LYS A 232 -8.45 -7.42 -4.92
CA LYS A 232 -7.93 -6.13 -4.50
C LYS A 232 -6.61 -6.31 -3.75
N VAL A 233 -5.64 -5.47 -4.07
CA VAL A 233 -4.36 -5.37 -3.36
C VAL A 233 -4.15 -3.95 -2.81
N PRO A 234 -3.28 -3.72 -1.81
CA PRO A 234 -2.97 -2.36 -1.33
C PRO A 234 -2.51 -1.43 -2.46
N ASN A 235 -2.60 -0.10 -2.30
CA ASN A 235 -2.00 0.90 -3.22
C ASN A 235 -0.47 0.92 -3.15
N PHE A 236 0.13 -0.27 -3.22
CA PHE A 236 1.54 -0.57 -3.18
C PHE A 236 1.70 -1.82 -4.05
N PHE A 237 1.72 -1.60 -5.36
CA PHE A 237 1.72 -2.68 -6.35
C PHE A 237 2.52 -2.30 -7.60
N ILE A 238 3.08 -3.31 -8.26
CA ILE A 238 3.67 -3.23 -9.60
C ILE A 238 2.64 -3.78 -10.58
N ALA A 239 2.51 -3.17 -11.75
CA ALA A 239 1.57 -3.59 -12.77
C ALA A 239 2.15 -3.45 -14.18
N ARG A 240 1.58 -4.21 -15.12
CA ARG A 240 1.78 -4.00 -16.56
C ARG A 240 1.12 -2.68 -16.95
N THR A 241 1.90 -1.71 -17.41
CA THR A 241 1.46 -0.33 -17.66
C THR A 241 0.26 -0.28 -18.62
N ALA A 242 0.33 -1.01 -19.75
CA ALA A 242 -0.74 -1.04 -20.74
C ALA A 242 -2.06 -1.58 -20.16
N ARG A 243 -1.98 -2.59 -19.29
CA ARG A 243 -3.13 -3.25 -18.68
C ARG A 243 -3.75 -2.37 -17.59
N LEU A 244 -2.91 -1.74 -16.78
CA LEU A 244 -3.34 -0.74 -15.80
C LEU A 244 -4.08 0.44 -16.47
N ALA A 245 -3.55 0.92 -17.60
CA ALA A 245 -4.12 2.04 -18.36
C ALA A 245 -5.47 1.72 -19.02
N GLN A 246 -5.74 0.46 -19.38
CA GLN A 246 -7.04 0.03 -19.92
C GLN A 246 -8.19 0.24 -18.93
N VAL A 247 -7.92 0.16 -17.62
CA VAL A 247 -8.94 0.36 -16.58
C VAL A 247 -8.95 1.82 -16.11
N GLY A 248 -7.78 2.37 -15.77
CA GLY A 248 -7.64 3.73 -15.23
C GLY A 248 -8.44 4.00 -13.94
N TRP A 249 -8.31 5.19 -13.38
CA TRP A 249 -9.09 5.63 -12.22
C TRP A 249 -10.25 6.53 -12.65
N ASP A 250 -11.40 6.43 -11.96
CA ASP A 250 -12.49 7.37 -12.16
C ASP A 250 -12.11 8.73 -11.53
N ALA A 251 -11.79 9.70 -12.39
CA ALA A 251 -11.33 11.03 -11.98
C ALA A 251 -12.38 11.83 -11.20
N ARG A 252 -13.65 11.40 -11.18
CA ARG A 252 -14.70 11.99 -10.34
C ARG A 252 -14.52 11.66 -8.85
N LEU A 253 -13.81 10.57 -8.53
CA LEU A 253 -13.49 10.17 -7.16
C LEU A 253 -12.19 10.82 -6.68
N LYS A 254 -12.22 11.52 -5.55
CA LYS A 254 -11.03 12.21 -5.02
C LYS A 254 -10.28 11.40 -3.96
N ARG A 255 -10.94 10.51 -3.22
CA ARG A 255 -10.47 9.90 -1.96
C ARG A 255 -10.74 8.40 -1.83
N LEU A 256 -11.85 7.91 -2.41
CA LEU A 256 -12.36 6.54 -2.25
C LEU A 256 -12.23 5.72 -3.56
N ASP A 257 -11.18 5.98 -4.33
CA ASP A 257 -10.94 5.38 -5.63
C ASP A 257 -10.48 3.91 -5.58
N HIS A 258 -9.87 3.51 -4.46
CA HIS A 258 -9.20 2.21 -4.36
C HIS A 258 -10.16 1.01 -4.54
N ILE A 259 -11.34 1.05 -3.91
CA ILE A 259 -12.31 -0.05 -4.03
C ILE A 259 -12.98 -0.01 -5.40
N ASP A 260 -13.33 1.18 -5.90
CA ASP A 260 -13.87 1.38 -7.25
C ASP A 260 -12.94 0.81 -8.33
N PHE A 261 -11.66 1.20 -8.31
CA PHE A 261 -10.67 0.76 -9.29
C PHE A 261 -10.63 -0.77 -9.39
N PHE A 262 -10.50 -1.46 -8.25
CA PHE A 262 -10.44 -2.91 -8.25
C PHE A 262 -11.80 -3.57 -8.55
N THR A 263 -12.92 -2.87 -8.32
CA THR A 263 -14.25 -3.33 -8.76
C THR A 263 -14.38 -3.32 -10.28
N ARG A 264 -13.91 -2.26 -10.94
CA ARG A 264 -13.89 -2.13 -12.40
C ARG A 264 -12.83 -3.03 -13.05
N ALA A 265 -11.69 -3.24 -12.39
CA ALA A 265 -10.64 -4.14 -12.85
C ALA A 265 -11.01 -5.62 -12.72
N ASP A 266 -11.94 -5.97 -11.84
CA ASP A 266 -12.33 -7.35 -11.58
C ASP A 266 -12.94 -8.01 -12.82
N GLY A 267 -12.30 -9.10 -13.28
CA GLY A 267 -12.61 -9.79 -14.53
C GLY A 267 -11.80 -9.31 -15.74
N LEU A 268 -11.17 -8.13 -15.65
CA LEU A 268 -10.30 -7.58 -16.69
C LEU A 268 -8.83 -7.78 -16.38
N LEU A 269 -8.43 -7.60 -15.10
CA LEU A 269 -7.06 -7.70 -14.64
C LEU A 269 -6.90 -8.86 -13.66
N CYS A 270 -5.78 -9.58 -13.78
CA CYS A 270 -5.38 -10.55 -12.79
C CYS A 270 -4.44 -9.92 -11.76
N SER A 271 -4.90 -9.81 -10.51
CA SER A 271 -4.08 -9.31 -9.40
C SER A 271 -3.67 -10.45 -8.48
N VAL A 272 -2.43 -10.41 -8.00
CA VAL A 272 -1.90 -11.33 -6.99
C VAL A 272 -1.23 -10.57 -5.86
N LEU A 273 -1.07 -11.21 -4.70
CA LEU A 273 -0.31 -10.68 -3.58
C LEU A 273 1.03 -11.39 -3.43
N ASP A 274 2.13 -10.62 -3.49
CA ASP A 274 3.46 -11.09 -3.17
C ASP A 274 3.86 -10.70 -1.73
N PRO A 275 3.91 -11.65 -0.78
CA PRO A 275 4.28 -11.36 0.60
C PRO A 275 5.76 -11.00 0.78
N SER A 276 6.60 -11.12 -0.25
CA SER A 276 8.01 -10.71 -0.23
C SER A 276 8.19 -9.22 -0.53
N LEU A 277 7.28 -8.61 -1.31
CA LEU A 277 7.29 -7.17 -1.57
C LEU A 277 6.71 -6.43 -0.36
N ARG A 278 7.53 -5.63 0.33
CA ARG A 278 7.10 -4.93 1.55
C ARG A 278 7.51 -3.47 1.56
N CYS A 279 6.69 -2.61 2.16
CA CYS A 279 7.08 -1.26 2.56
C CYS A 279 6.59 -0.95 3.98
N LEU A 280 7.18 0.10 4.56
CA LEU A 280 6.68 0.69 5.80
C LEU A 280 5.68 1.81 5.46
N HIS A 281 4.71 2.06 6.33
CA HIS A 281 3.69 3.10 6.16
C HIS A 281 3.60 3.97 7.41
N VAL A 282 3.75 5.27 7.22
CA VAL A 282 3.76 6.26 8.30
C VAL A 282 2.64 7.27 8.09
N LYS A 283 1.53 7.06 8.80
CA LYS A 283 0.30 7.82 8.63
C LYS A 283 0.38 9.23 9.24
N SER A 284 -0.28 10.19 8.60
CA SER A 284 -0.45 11.56 9.12
C SER A 284 -1.69 11.73 10.00
N LEU A 285 -1.85 10.88 11.02
CA LEU A 285 -3.08 10.83 11.83
C LEU A 285 -3.40 12.15 12.57
N PHE A 286 -2.37 12.93 12.89
CA PHE A 286 -2.47 14.14 13.71
C PHE A 286 -2.27 15.44 12.91
N ASP A 287 -2.11 15.35 11.58
CA ASP A 287 -2.05 16.51 10.70
C ASP A 287 -3.48 17.00 10.42
N ARG A 288 -3.92 18.01 11.19
CA ARG A 288 -5.29 18.52 11.07
C ARG A 288 -5.59 19.12 9.70
N HIS A 289 -4.61 19.77 9.07
CA HIS A 289 -4.81 20.39 7.77
C HIS A 289 -5.05 19.32 6.71
N TYR A 290 -4.15 18.35 6.60
CA TYR A 290 -4.29 17.22 5.68
C TYR A 290 -5.54 16.40 5.97
N MET A 291 -5.82 16.10 7.24
CA MET A 291 -6.94 15.25 7.63
C MET A 291 -8.30 15.86 7.30
N ARG A 292 -8.43 17.20 7.26
CA ARG A 292 -9.65 17.88 6.79
C ARG A 292 -10.02 17.46 5.37
N TYR A 293 -9.04 17.44 4.46
CA TYR A 293 -9.24 17.04 3.07
C TYR A 293 -9.37 15.52 2.93
N ARG A 294 -8.57 14.74 3.67
CA ARG A 294 -8.63 13.27 3.61
C ARG A 294 -9.98 12.73 4.10
N GLN A 295 -10.62 13.43 5.03
CA GLN A 295 -11.94 13.09 5.58
C GLN A 295 -13.11 13.73 4.82
N ASP A 296 -12.83 14.56 3.81
CA ASP A 296 -13.85 15.09 2.91
C ASP A 296 -14.07 14.11 1.74
N TYR A 297 -14.96 13.13 1.95
CA TYR A 297 -15.29 12.08 0.98
C TYR A 297 -16.80 11.95 0.76
N GLN A 298 -17.59 12.98 1.11
CA GLN A 298 -19.04 12.92 1.01
C GLN A 298 -19.49 12.80 -0.45
N ALA A 299 -18.95 13.64 -1.34
CA ALA A 299 -19.21 13.57 -2.77
C ALA A 299 -18.81 12.22 -3.37
N ASP A 300 -17.65 11.67 -2.97
CA ASP A 300 -17.22 10.34 -3.37
C ASP A 300 -18.23 9.26 -2.96
N ARG A 301 -18.76 9.34 -1.73
CA ARG A 301 -19.77 8.37 -1.25
C ARG A 301 -21.06 8.45 -2.03
N GLU A 302 -21.55 9.64 -2.30
CA GLU A 302 -22.77 9.85 -3.09
C GLU A 302 -22.60 9.29 -4.49
N LEU A 303 -21.46 9.55 -5.14
CA LEU A 303 -21.15 8.99 -6.44
C LEU A 303 -21.06 7.46 -6.39
N LEU A 304 -20.35 6.88 -5.40
CA LEU A 304 -20.23 5.43 -5.28
C LEU A 304 -21.58 4.75 -4.99
N GLN A 305 -22.48 5.38 -4.25
CA GLN A 305 -23.84 4.89 -4.04
C GLN A 305 -24.66 4.87 -5.34
N GLN A 306 -24.43 5.83 -6.24
CA GLN A 306 -25.06 5.84 -7.57
C GLN A 306 -24.46 4.77 -8.48
N LEU A 307 -23.13 4.58 -8.44
CA LEU A 307 -22.44 3.59 -9.27
C LEU A 307 -22.69 2.14 -8.82
N TYR A 308 -22.88 1.92 -7.51
CA TYR A 308 -23.05 0.60 -6.90
C TYR A 308 -24.30 0.58 -6.01
N PRO A 309 -25.51 0.69 -6.59
CA PRO A 309 -26.75 0.75 -5.83
C PRO A 309 -26.94 -0.51 -5.01
N GLY A 310 -27.32 -0.34 -3.74
CA GLY A 310 -27.56 -1.45 -2.80
C GLY A 310 -26.30 -2.05 -2.17
N VAL A 311 -25.10 -1.59 -2.53
CA VAL A 311 -23.83 -2.07 -1.92
C VAL A 311 -23.40 -1.10 -0.80
N PRO A 312 -23.10 -1.60 0.42
CA PRO A 312 -22.56 -0.76 1.47
C PRO A 312 -21.22 -0.13 1.10
N ILE A 313 -21.14 1.20 1.11
CA ILE A 313 -19.90 1.93 0.79
C ILE A 313 -19.01 2.06 2.04
N GLU A 314 -17.90 1.34 2.04
CA GLU A 314 -16.88 1.35 3.10
C GLU A 314 -15.91 2.55 3.03
N LYS A 315 -15.25 2.86 4.15
CA LYS A 315 -14.15 3.84 4.29
C LYS A 315 -12.93 3.27 5.03
#